data_AF-A0A7S0YUL8-F1
#
_entry.id   AF-A0A7S0YUL8-F1
#
_cell.length_a   1.000
_cell.length_b   1.000
_cell.length_c   1.000
_cell.angle_alpha   90.00
_cell.angle_beta   90.00
_cell.angle_gamma   90.00
#
_symmetry.space_group_name_H-M   'P 1'
#
loop_
_entity.id
_entity.type
_entity.pdbx_description
1 polymer ?
#
loop_
_entity_poly.entity_id
_entity_poly.type
_entity_poly.pdbx_seq_one_letter_code
_entity_poly.pdbx_strand_id
1 'polypeptide(L)'
;ALSPPSGVSLTTLFVLRADGWTVPVDALPLSYRFFTLDTAGSGVRSTLGTWASLTLKTTLPAGSKADGDRLSVGVEVSDAFGASSDRLAEAFVSDSLGSGEAALDQLKQKTE
;
A
#
# COMPACT_ATOMS: atom_id res chain seq x y z
N ALA A 1 -13.82 -12.51 24.92
CA ALA A 1 -13.62 -11.23 24.21
C ALA A 1 -12.14 -11.07 23.90
N LEU A 2 -11.79 -11.10 22.61
CA LEU A 2 -10.50 -10.73 22.00
C LEU A 2 -10.93 -10.12 20.65
N SER A 3 -10.48 -8.94 20.21
CA SER A 3 -9.12 -8.78 19.71
C SER A 3 -8.83 -7.29 19.34
N PRO A 4 -7.83 -6.64 19.96
CA PRO A 4 -7.48 -6.95 21.33
C PRO A 4 -7.42 -5.73 22.29
N PRO A 5 -7.85 -5.93 23.56
CA PRO A 5 -7.61 -5.01 24.67
C PRO A 5 -6.15 -4.95 25.17
N SER A 6 -5.27 -5.84 24.69
CA SER A 6 -3.81 -5.70 24.65
C SER A 6 -3.20 -6.81 23.77
N GLY A 7 -2.17 -6.49 22.98
CA GLY A 7 -1.53 -7.43 22.05
C GLY A 7 -0.72 -6.72 20.96
N VAL A 8 0.18 -7.45 20.29
CA VAL A 8 0.96 -6.95 19.15
C VAL A 8 0.10 -7.10 17.88
N SER A 9 -0.29 -5.99 17.26
CA SER A 9 -0.96 -6.04 15.95
C SER A 9 0.06 -6.40 14.87
N LEU A 10 -0.22 -7.44 14.08
CA LEU A 10 0.57 -7.75 12.90
C LEU A 10 0.44 -6.58 11.92
N THR A 11 1.58 -5.98 11.54
CA THR A 11 1.62 -4.84 10.63
C THR A 11 2.48 -5.20 9.43
N THR A 12 1.94 -5.02 8.22
CA THR A 12 2.68 -5.22 6.97
C THR A 12 3.31 -3.91 6.52
N LEU A 13 4.62 -3.92 6.29
CA LEU A 13 5.36 -2.76 5.82
C LEU A 13 5.62 -2.88 4.30
N PHE A 14 5.18 -1.88 3.55
CA PHE A 14 5.36 -1.78 2.12
C PHE A 14 6.53 -0.86 1.80
N VAL A 15 7.29 -1.23 0.77
CA VAL A 15 8.36 -0.41 0.21
C VAL A 15 7.97 -0.01 -1.20
N LEU A 16 7.68 1.27 -1.41
CA LEU A 16 7.40 1.84 -2.72
C LEU A 16 8.68 2.48 -3.27
N ARG A 17 8.98 2.25 -4.55
CA ARG A 17 10.15 2.81 -5.23
C ARG A 17 9.75 3.46 -6.54
N ALA A 18 10.26 4.66 -6.77
CA ALA A 18 10.13 5.38 -8.03
C ALA A 18 11.36 5.11 -8.91
N ASP A 19 11.56 3.85 -9.30
CA ASP A 19 12.74 3.46 -10.09
C ASP A 19 12.61 3.91 -11.56
N GLY A 20 13.75 4.12 -12.22
CA GLY A 20 13.82 4.44 -13.65
C GLY A 20 13.54 5.90 -14.02
N TRP A 21 13.25 6.76 -13.05
CA TRP A 21 13.17 8.22 -13.27
C TRP A 21 14.57 8.82 -13.25
N THR A 22 14.97 9.43 -14.36
CA THR A 22 16.29 10.05 -14.51
C THR A 22 16.15 11.53 -14.80
N VAL A 23 17.00 12.35 -14.18
CA VAL A 23 17.22 13.73 -14.59
C VAL A 23 18.56 13.88 -15.29
N PRO A 24 18.71 14.83 -16.23
CA PRO A 24 20.01 15.25 -16.73
C PRO A 24 20.94 15.61 -15.57
N VAL A 25 22.26 15.43 -15.76
CA VAL A 25 23.28 15.65 -14.72
C VAL A 25 23.30 17.07 -14.16
N ASP A 26 22.83 18.05 -14.94
CA ASP A 26 22.81 19.48 -14.57
C ASP A 26 21.40 19.98 -14.13
N ALA A 27 20.42 19.08 -14.03
CA ALA A 27 19.06 19.45 -13.65
C ALA A 27 18.85 19.41 -12.14
N LEU A 28 17.93 20.25 -11.66
CA LEU A 28 17.50 20.24 -10.26
C LEU A 28 16.90 18.87 -9.88
N PRO A 29 17.03 18.45 -8.60
CA PRO A 29 16.53 17.16 -8.16
C PRO A 29 15.01 17.07 -8.27
N LEU A 30 14.52 15.87 -8.60
CA LEU A 30 13.10 15.58 -8.68
C LEU A 30 12.47 15.52 -7.28
N SER A 31 11.19 15.89 -7.22
CA SER A 31 10.32 15.71 -6.06
C SER A 31 9.39 14.53 -6.28
N TYR A 32 9.23 13.68 -5.27
CA TYR A 32 8.39 12.49 -5.33
C TYR A 32 7.23 12.58 -4.34
N ARG A 33 6.01 12.41 -4.82
CA ARG A 33 4.80 12.37 -4.00
C ARG A 33 4.10 11.04 -4.17
N PHE A 34 4.23 10.17 -3.16
CA PHE A 34 3.52 8.88 -3.17
C PHE A 34 2.10 9.05 -2.62
N PHE A 35 1.18 8.27 -3.15
CA PHE A 35 -0.24 8.35 -2.80
C PHE A 35 -0.93 7.00 -2.93
N THR A 36 -2.10 6.88 -2.35
CA THR A 36 -3.05 5.80 -2.60
C THR A 36 -4.31 6.34 -3.24
N LEU A 37 -4.98 5.51 -4.00
CA LEU A 37 -6.31 5.75 -4.54
C LEU A 37 -7.26 4.71 -3.93
N ASP A 38 -8.35 5.21 -3.37
CA ASP A 38 -9.44 4.34 -2.93
C ASP A 38 -10.17 3.78 -4.16
N THR A 39 -10.12 2.46 -4.29
CA THR A 39 -10.79 1.69 -5.34
C THR A 39 -12.27 1.42 -5.03
N ALA A 40 -12.76 1.77 -3.84
CA ALA A 40 -14.17 1.63 -3.45
C ALA A 40 -15.11 2.58 -4.23
N GLY A 41 -14.58 3.41 -5.12
CA GLY A 41 -15.37 4.10 -6.16
C GLY A 41 -15.27 5.62 -6.14
N SER A 42 -14.65 6.20 -5.12
CA SER A 42 -14.51 7.66 -5.00
C SER A 42 -13.32 8.22 -5.81
N GLY A 43 -12.31 7.40 -6.10
CA GLY A 43 -11.07 7.84 -6.74
C GLY A 43 -10.29 8.86 -5.89
N VAL A 44 -10.61 8.96 -4.59
CA VAL A 44 -9.98 9.92 -3.68
C VAL A 44 -8.52 9.59 -3.50
N ARG A 45 -7.67 10.59 -3.79
CA ARG A 45 -6.22 10.52 -3.63
C ARG A 45 -5.82 10.86 -2.21
N SER A 46 -5.30 9.86 -1.50
CA SER A 46 -4.68 10.06 -0.18
C SER A 46 -3.17 10.17 -0.34
N THR A 47 -2.60 11.32 -0.01
CA THR A 47 -1.14 11.52 -0.07
C THR A 47 -0.50 10.79 1.10
N LEU A 48 0.43 9.88 0.80
CA LEU A 48 1.23 9.20 1.81
C LEU A 48 2.36 10.12 2.31
N GLY A 49 2.77 11.08 1.48
CA GLY A 49 3.74 12.14 1.79
C GLY A 49 4.47 12.65 0.55
N THR A 50 5.41 13.57 0.77
CA THR A 50 6.30 14.12 -0.25
C THR A 50 7.74 13.93 0.19
N TRP A 51 8.60 13.43 -0.69
CA TRP A 51 10.00 13.12 -0.38
C TRP A 51 10.94 13.57 -1.50
N ALA A 52 12.16 13.90 -1.12
CA ALA A 52 13.31 13.96 -2.03
C ALA A 52 13.92 12.56 -2.29
N SER A 53 13.36 11.53 -1.66
CA SER A 53 13.80 10.14 -1.76
C SER A 53 12.96 9.39 -2.79
N LEU A 54 13.63 8.58 -3.60
CA LEU A 54 13.05 7.62 -4.54
C LEU A 54 12.30 6.48 -3.83
N THR A 55 12.50 6.30 -2.53
CA THR A 55 11.95 5.18 -1.76
C THR A 55 11.12 5.68 -0.59
N LEU A 56 9.92 5.10 -0.45
CA LEU A 56 9.04 5.24 0.70
C LEU A 56 8.86 3.89 1.39
N LYS A 57 9.01 3.86 2.72
CA LYS A 57 8.58 2.76 3.58
C LYS A 57 7.33 3.20 4.34
N THR A 58 6.22 2.48 4.18
CA THR A 58 4.94 2.86 4.79
C THR A 58 4.09 1.66 5.13
N THR A 59 3.14 1.86 6.04
CA THR A 59 2.01 0.95 6.24
C THR A 59 0.87 1.43 5.35
N LEU A 60 0.44 0.61 4.41
CA LEU A 60 -0.71 0.94 3.58
C LEU A 60 -2.00 0.71 4.40
N PRO A 61 -3.05 1.52 4.20
CA PRO A 61 -4.32 1.30 4.87
C PRO A 61 -4.89 -0.06 4.49
N ALA A 62 -5.63 -0.68 5.42
CA ALA A 62 -6.45 -1.82 5.09
C ALA A 62 -7.46 -1.40 4.01
N GLY A 63 -7.66 -2.26 3.01
CA GLY A 63 -8.70 -2.05 2.02
C GLY A 63 -10.07 -1.85 2.69
N SER A 64 -10.96 -1.16 1.98
CA SER A 64 -12.35 -0.96 2.35
C SER A 64 -13.19 -2.24 2.43
N LYS A 65 -12.74 -3.35 1.85
CA LYS A 65 -13.46 -4.63 1.81
C LYS A 65 -12.75 -5.73 2.60
N ALA A 66 -13.57 -6.55 3.27
CA ALA A 66 -13.14 -7.67 4.11
C ALA A 66 -12.43 -8.81 3.35
N ASP A 67 -12.52 -8.85 2.01
CA ASP A 67 -11.83 -9.86 1.21
C ASP A 67 -11.49 -9.34 -0.20
N GLY A 68 -10.26 -9.64 -0.65
CA GLY A 68 -9.80 -9.43 -2.03
C GLY A 68 -9.70 -7.97 -2.49
N ASP A 69 -9.49 -7.02 -1.58
CA ASP A 69 -9.48 -5.61 -1.96
C ASP A 69 -8.19 -5.24 -2.72
N ARG A 70 -8.34 -4.35 -3.70
CA ARG A 70 -7.23 -3.85 -4.51
C ARG A 70 -6.93 -2.44 -4.06
N LEU A 71 -5.73 -2.18 -3.56
CA LEU A 71 -5.28 -0.83 -3.30
C LEU A 71 -4.43 -0.35 -4.48
N SER A 72 -4.86 0.73 -5.12
CA SER A 72 -4.03 1.41 -6.11
C SER A 72 -3.06 2.34 -5.39
N VAL A 73 -1.76 2.12 -5.58
CA VAL A 73 -0.68 2.97 -5.08
C VAL A 73 -0.06 3.71 -6.24
N GLY A 74 0.37 4.94 -6.03
CA GLY A 74 0.95 5.76 -7.07
C GLY A 74 2.11 6.61 -6.59
N VAL A 75 2.92 7.05 -7.56
CA VAL A 75 3.90 8.11 -7.37
C VAL A 75 3.71 9.16 -8.44
N GLU A 76 3.72 10.41 -8.02
CA GLU A 76 3.84 11.55 -8.91
C GLU A 76 5.23 12.13 -8.72
N VAL A 77 5.90 12.32 -9.85
CA VAL A 77 7.25 12.88 -9.93
C VAL A 77 7.11 14.27 -10.52
N SER A 78 7.77 15.25 -9.93
CA SER A 78 7.76 16.62 -10.43
C SER A 78 9.17 17.19 -10.49
N ASP A 79 9.46 17.94 -11.54
CA ASP A 79 10.69 18.73 -11.64
C ASP A 79 10.52 20.11 -10.98
N ALA A 80 11.63 20.84 -10.89
CA ALA A 80 11.64 22.18 -10.30
C ALA A 80 10.97 23.27 -11.15
N PHE A 81 10.63 22.95 -12.41
CA PHE A 81 9.97 23.86 -13.36
C PHE A 81 8.46 23.62 -13.43
N GLY A 82 7.95 22.64 -12.69
CA GLY A 82 6.53 22.33 -12.58
C GLY A 82 6.04 21.27 -13.57
N ALA A 83 6.92 20.63 -14.34
CA ALA A 83 6.52 19.47 -15.12
C ALA A 83 6.32 18.27 -14.19
N SER A 84 5.22 17.54 -14.37
CA SER A 84 4.91 16.36 -13.57
C SER A 84 4.52 15.15 -14.43
N SER A 85 4.72 13.97 -13.86
CA SER A 85 4.26 12.72 -14.43
C SER A 85 3.96 11.72 -13.32
N ASP A 86 2.97 10.85 -13.53
CA ASP A 86 2.54 9.88 -12.53
C ASP A 86 2.55 8.45 -13.06
N ARG A 87 2.67 7.50 -12.12
CA ARG A 87 2.53 6.07 -12.35
C ARG A 87 1.74 5.43 -11.22
N LEU A 88 0.97 4.41 -11.57
CA LEU A 88 0.17 3.60 -10.65
C LEU A 88 0.64 2.14 -10.67
N ALA A 89 0.49 1.49 -9.52
CA ALA A 89 0.60 0.05 -9.34
C ALA A 89 -0.56 -0.42 -8.45
N GLU A 90 -0.95 -1.69 -8.59
CA GLU A 90 -2.00 -2.30 -7.77
C GLU A 90 -1.36 -3.26 -6.74
N ALA A 91 -1.83 -3.19 -5.50
CA ALA A 91 -1.50 -4.12 -4.44
C ALA A 91 -2.78 -4.84 -3.97
N PHE A 92 -2.73 -6.16 -3.84
CA PHE A 92 -3.84 -6.95 -3.30
C PHE A 92 -3.71 -7.04 -1.78
N VAL A 93 -4.76 -6.65 -1.07
CA VAL A 93 -4.85 -6.74 0.39
C VAL A 93 -5.92 -7.78 0.73
N SER A 94 -5.48 -8.93 1.24
CA SER A 94 -6.36 -9.98 1.77
C SER A 94 -6.23 -10.02 3.29
N ASP A 95 -7.35 -10.16 4.00
CA ASP A 95 -7.31 -10.49 5.41
C ASP A 95 -6.81 -11.94 5.57
N SER A 96 -5.79 -12.14 6.42
CA SER A 96 -5.28 -13.48 6.72
C SER A 96 -6.24 -14.30 7.60
N LEU A 97 -7.30 -13.68 8.14
CA LEU A 97 -8.17 -14.30 9.14
C LEU A 97 -9.18 -15.32 8.58
N GLY A 98 -9.35 -15.44 7.26
CA GLY A 98 -10.29 -16.39 6.65
C GLY A 98 -9.86 -17.86 6.68
N SER A 99 -8.57 -18.17 6.95
CA SER A 99 -8.08 -19.56 6.86
C SER A 99 -8.01 -20.30 8.21
N GLY A 100 -8.20 -19.62 9.34
CA GLY A 100 -8.05 -20.22 10.67
C GLY A 100 -9.23 -21.09 11.09
N GLU A 101 -10.46 -20.61 10.85
CA GLU A 101 -11.69 -21.32 11.27
C GLU A 101 -11.96 -22.55 10.39
N ALA A 102 -11.73 -22.43 9.07
CA ALA A 102 -11.80 -23.54 8.14
C ALA A 102 -10.71 -24.62 8.36
N ALA A 103 -9.54 -24.25 8.89
CA ALA A 103 -8.48 -25.20 9.23
C ALA A 103 -8.79 -25.97 10.53
N LEU A 104 -9.42 -25.32 11.51
CA LEU A 104 -9.82 -25.97 12.76
C LEU A 104 -10.93 -27.00 12.54
N ASP A 105 -11.89 -26.73 11.67
CA ASP A 105 -12.97 -27.69 11.36
C ASP A 105 -12.45 -28.92 10.60
N GLN A 106 -11.46 -28.75 9.73
CA GLN A 106 -10.79 -29.87 9.05
C GLN A 106 -9.95 -30.74 9.99
N LEU A 107 -9.38 -30.17 11.07
CA LEU A 107 -8.65 -30.92 12.09
C LEU A 107 -9.58 -31.71 13.02
N LYS A 108 -10.77 -31.16 13.32
CA LYS A 108 -11.78 -31.86 14.13
C LYS A 108 -12.39 -33.06 13.38
N GLN A 109 -12.68 -32.92 12.08
CA GLN A 109 -13.25 -34.00 11.27
C GLN A 109 -12.28 -35.15 10.96
N LYS A 110 -10.97 -34.95 11.14
CA LYS A 110 -9.95 -35.99 10.92
C LYS A 110 -9.61 -36.79 12.20
N THR A 111 -10.25 -36.47 13.32
CA THR A 111 -9.99 -37.09 14.63
C THR A 111 -11.17 -37.96 15.13
N GLU A 112 -12.16 -38.23 14.28
CA GLU A 112 -13.24 -39.20 14.52
C GLU A 112 -13.13 -40.43 13.61
#